data_AF-A0A4S4ASK1-F1
#
_entry.id   AF-A0A4S4ASK1-F1
#
_cell.length_a   1.000
_cell.length_b   1.000
_cell.length_c   1.000
_cell.angle_alpha   90.00
_cell.angle_beta   90.00
_cell.angle_gamma   90.00
#
_symmetry.space_group_name_H-M   'P 1'
#
loop_
_entity.id
_entity.type
_entity.pdbx_description
1 polymer ?
#
loop_
_entity_poly.entity_id
_entity_poly.type
_entity_poly.pdbx_seq_one_letter_code
_entity_poly.pdbx_strand_id
1 'polypeptide(L)'
;MDRVHLDLVEGGCPHAASSHPPRGVEQAVSNAIRAGYRVGMRVRIGRVAGRVVGYNIGAYGRYSGASYPLLVNTRFGVAKCSLGEVAAA
;
A
#
# COMPACT_ATOMS: atom_id res chain seq x y z
N MET A 1 -8.14 -13.21 20.13
CA MET A 1 -8.38 -13.05 18.67
C MET A 1 -8.58 -11.58 18.41
N ASP A 2 -7.59 -10.93 17.79
CA ASP A 2 -7.65 -9.49 17.55
C ASP A 2 -8.79 -9.17 16.58
N ARG A 3 -9.79 -8.42 17.08
CA ARG A 3 -10.90 -7.92 16.27
C ARG A 3 -10.36 -6.88 15.30
N VAL A 4 -10.11 -7.30 14.07
CA VAL A 4 -9.78 -6.38 12.99
C VAL A 4 -11.08 -5.82 12.42
N HIS A 5 -11.34 -4.53 12.65
CA HIS A 5 -12.45 -3.82 12.01
C HIS A 5 -12.01 -3.38 10.61
N LEU A 6 -12.54 -4.05 9.59
CA LEU A 6 -12.29 -3.73 8.20
C LEU A 6 -13.60 -3.48 7.47
N ASP A 7 -13.74 -2.31 6.89
CA ASP A 7 -14.87 -1.90 6.07
C ASP A 7 -14.63 -2.32 4.62
N LEU A 8 -15.63 -2.93 4.01
CA LEU A 8 -15.58 -3.27 2.59
C LEU A 8 -15.96 -2.04 1.76
N VAL A 9 -15.06 -1.58 0.90
CA VAL A 9 -15.23 -0.38 0.09
C VAL A 9 -15.04 -0.72 -1.39
N GLU A 10 -15.85 -0.15 -2.28
CA GLU A 10 -15.65 -0.26 -3.72
C GLU A 10 -14.47 0.62 -4.17
N GLY A 11 -13.51 0.03 -4.86
CA GLY A 11 -12.37 0.76 -5.40
C GLY A 11 -12.76 1.58 -6.63
N GLY A 12 -13.22 2.82 -6.44
CA GLY A 12 -13.44 3.75 -7.55
C GLY A 12 -12.16 4.50 -7.95
N CYS A 13 -12.05 4.85 -9.23
CA CYS A 13 -11.16 5.93 -9.67
C CYS A 13 -12.05 7.17 -9.83
N PRO A 14 -12.16 8.06 -8.81
CA PRO A 14 -12.92 9.29 -8.96
C PRO A 14 -12.23 10.14 -10.03
N HIS A 15 -12.85 10.19 -11.20
CA HIS A 15 -12.70 11.14 -12.28
C HIS A 15 -11.34 11.88 -12.36
N ALA A 16 -10.54 11.50 -13.36
CA ALA A 16 -9.26 12.10 -13.71
C ALA A 16 -9.32 13.63 -13.83
N ALA A 17 -9.03 14.35 -12.75
CA ALA A 17 -8.66 15.75 -12.80
C ALA A 17 -7.23 15.85 -13.34
N SER A 18 -7.14 16.03 -14.66
CA SER A 18 -6.02 16.49 -15.49
C SER A 18 -4.80 17.08 -14.76
N SER A 19 -4.01 16.23 -14.13
CA SER A 19 -2.68 16.56 -13.67
C SER A 19 -1.81 15.35 -14.02
N HIS A 20 -0.82 15.57 -14.88
CA HIS A 20 0.06 14.49 -15.34
C HIS A 20 0.59 13.74 -14.12
N PRO A 21 0.41 12.40 -14.06
CA PRO A 21 0.93 11.63 -12.95
C PRO A 21 2.43 11.91 -12.81
N PRO A 22 2.95 12.11 -11.59
CA PRO A 22 4.39 12.23 -11.40
C PRO A 22 5.11 11.08 -12.11
N ARG A 23 6.24 11.37 -12.77
CA ARG A 23 7.03 10.35 -13.48
C ARG A 23 7.21 9.11 -12.60
N GLY A 24 6.71 7.96 -13.05
CA GLY A 24 6.80 6.68 -12.35
C GLY A 24 5.48 6.13 -11.80
N VAL A 25 4.43 6.95 -11.68
CA VAL A 25 3.10 6.45 -11.25
C VAL A 25 2.51 5.50 -12.29
N GLU A 26 2.61 5.81 -13.58
CA GLU A 26 2.15 4.91 -14.65
C GLU A 26 2.90 3.57 -14.64
N GLN A 27 4.22 3.61 -14.40
CA GLN A 27 5.03 2.40 -14.27
C GLN A 27 4.63 1.58 -13.03
N ALA A 28 4.36 2.24 -11.91
CA ALA A 28 3.89 1.59 -10.68
C ALA A 28 2.50 0.96 -10.86
N VAL A 29 1.57 1.66 -11.51
CA VAL A 29 0.23 1.14 -11.85
C VAL A 29 0.35 -0.04 -12.83
N SER A 30 1.18 0.07 -13.87
CA SER A 30 1.42 -1.02 -14.82
C SER A 30 2.02 -2.25 -14.13
N ASN A 31 2.98 -2.05 -13.23
CA ASN A 31 3.57 -3.14 -12.43
C ASN A 31 2.54 -3.77 -11.49
N ALA A 32 1.67 -2.98 -10.86
CA ALA A 32 0.59 -3.49 -10.03
C ALA A 32 -0.39 -4.34 -10.85
N ILE A 33 -0.80 -3.88 -12.03
CA ILE A 33 -1.67 -4.64 -12.93
C ILE A 33 -1.00 -5.96 -13.37
N ARG A 34 0.29 -5.92 -13.75
CA ARG A 34 1.06 -7.14 -14.08
C ARG A 34 1.20 -8.10 -12.90
N ALA A 35 1.25 -7.60 -11.68
CA ALA A 35 1.27 -8.40 -10.45
C ALA A 35 -0.13 -8.92 -10.05
N GLY A 36 -1.17 -8.65 -10.85
CA GLY A 36 -2.52 -9.16 -10.66
C GLY A 36 -3.46 -8.24 -9.88
N TYR A 37 -3.02 -7.05 -9.50
CA TYR A 37 -3.89 -6.05 -8.85
C TYR A 37 -4.86 -5.45 -9.89
N ARG A 38 -6.15 -5.41 -9.56
CA ARG A 38 -7.21 -4.91 -10.45
C ARG A 38 -7.82 -3.63 -9.89
N VAL A 39 -7.83 -2.57 -10.72
CA VAL A 39 -8.58 -1.33 -10.45
C VAL A 39 -10.09 -1.67 -10.46
N GLY A 40 -10.91 -0.99 -9.65
CA GLY A 40 -12.36 -1.26 -9.62
C GLY A 40 -12.79 -2.32 -8.60
N MET A 41 -11.86 -2.98 -7.91
CA MET A 41 -12.20 -4.09 -7.03
C MET A 41 -12.62 -3.64 -5.63
N ARG A 42 -13.49 -4.42 -5.00
CA ARG A 42 -13.82 -4.27 -3.59
C ARG A 42 -12.59 -4.57 -2.73
N VAL A 43 -12.24 -3.63 -1.87
CA VAL A 43 -11.11 -3.73 -0.93
C VAL A 43 -11.60 -3.60 0.50
N ARG A 44 -10.85 -4.18 1.43
CA ARG A 44 -11.11 -4.06 2.87
C ARG A 44 -10.19 -2.98 3.44
N ILE A 45 -10.78 -1.94 4.03
CA ILE A 45 -10.06 -0.79 4.60
C ILE A 45 -10.26 -0.77 6.11
N GLY A 46 -9.18 -0.57 6.86
CA GLY A 46 -9.24 -0.42 8.31
C GLY A 46 -7.88 -0.61 8.96
N ARG A 47 -7.83 -0.61 10.29
CA ARG A 47 -6.59 -0.81 11.03
C ARG A 47 -6.24 -2.29 11.10
N VAL A 48 -4.99 -2.60 10.80
CA VAL A 48 -4.45 -3.97 10.89
C VAL A 48 -3.27 -3.95 11.85
N ALA A 49 -3.31 -4.84 12.84
CA ALA A 49 -2.17 -5.03 13.74
C ALA A 49 -0.95 -5.50 12.94
N GLY A 50 0.21 -4.94 13.25
CA GLY A 50 1.44 -5.27 12.58
C GLY A 50 2.66 -4.95 13.43
N ARG A 51 3.80 -5.52 13.04
CA ARG A 51 5.10 -5.30 13.67
C ARG A 51 6.06 -4.74 12.64
N VAL A 52 6.75 -3.64 12.97
CA VAL A 52 7.87 -3.15 12.15
C VAL A 52 8.97 -4.23 12.16
N VAL A 53 9.34 -4.72 10.98
CA VAL A 53 10.37 -5.75 10.78
C VAL A 53 11.59 -5.24 10.01
N GLY A 54 11.53 -4.00 9.51
CA GLY A 54 12.67 -3.38 8.86
C GLY A 54 12.37 -1.98 8.32
N TYR A 55 13.43 -1.36 7.83
CA TYR A 55 13.40 -0.06 7.17
C TYR A 55 13.91 -0.21 5.74
N ASN A 56 13.15 0.31 4.78
CA ASN A 56 13.52 0.34 3.39
C ASN A 56 14.14 1.69 3.03
N ILE A 57 15.46 1.68 2.82
CA ILE A 57 16.25 2.80 2.30
C ILE A 57 16.75 2.52 0.86
N GLY A 58 16.39 1.38 0.29
CA GLY A 58 16.89 0.90 -0.99
C GLY A 58 16.09 1.44 -2.18
N ALA A 59 16.80 1.86 -3.22
CA ALA A 59 16.20 2.15 -4.53
C ALA A 59 15.95 0.87 -5.36
N TYR A 60 16.47 -0.28 -4.93
CA TYR A 60 16.39 -1.56 -5.65
C TYR A 60 16.00 -2.72 -4.71
N GLY A 61 15.53 -3.83 -5.29
CA GLY A 61 15.14 -5.04 -4.57
C GLY A 61 13.61 -5.21 -4.44
N ARG A 62 13.21 -6.21 -3.65
CA ARG A 62 11.80 -6.65 -3.50
C ARG A 62 10.88 -5.54 -2.98
N TYR A 63 11.42 -4.67 -2.15
CA TYR A 63 10.73 -3.49 -1.63
C TYR A 63 11.56 -2.29 -2.05
N SER A 64 11.19 -1.59 -3.13
CA SER A 64 11.94 -0.43 -3.64
C SER A 64 11.17 0.88 -3.43
N GLY A 65 11.87 2.00 -3.40
CA GLY A 65 11.30 3.36 -3.29
C GLY A 65 11.24 3.89 -1.85
N ALA A 66 11.44 5.20 -1.68
CA ALA A 66 11.70 5.82 -0.37
C ALA A 66 10.46 6.39 0.34
N SER A 67 9.33 6.60 -0.35
CA SER A 67 8.14 7.26 0.22
C SER A 67 7.45 6.47 1.34
N TYR A 68 7.69 5.17 1.41
CA TYR A 68 7.12 4.25 2.41
C TYR A 68 8.26 3.45 3.06
N PRO A 69 9.01 4.06 3.99
CA PRO A 69 10.26 3.50 4.49
C PRO A 69 10.06 2.36 5.49
N LEU A 70 8.87 2.10 6.01
CA LEU A 70 8.65 1.04 7.01
C LEU A 70 8.22 -0.26 6.34
N LEU A 71 8.84 -1.38 6.72
CA LEU A 71 8.35 -2.72 6.42
C LEU A 71 7.61 -3.26 7.62
N VAL A 72 6.31 -3.46 7.49
CA VAL A 72 5.42 -3.89 8.57
C VAL A 72 4.91 -5.30 8.25
N ASN A 73 5.24 -6.27 9.10
CA ASN A 73 4.68 -7.60 9.01
C ASN A 73 3.28 -7.63 9.62
N THR A 74 2.31 -8.09 8.84
CA THR A 74 0.89 -8.19 9.23
C THR A 74 0.38 -9.61 8.98
N ARG A 75 -0.85 -9.90 9.37
CA ARG A 75 -1.53 -11.16 9.01
C ARG A 75 -1.69 -11.38 7.51
N PHE A 76 -1.54 -10.34 6.69
CA PHE A 76 -1.63 -10.40 5.23
C PHE A 76 -0.24 -10.42 4.55
N GLY A 77 0.84 -10.54 5.33
CA GLY A 77 2.22 -10.47 4.86
C GLY A 77 2.86 -9.11 5.15
N VAL A 78 4.01 -8.87 4.52
CA VAL A 78 4.81 -7.65 4.70
C VAL A 78 4.32 -6.55 3.77
N ALA A 79 3.93 -5.41 4.35
CA ALA A 79 3.53 -4.21 3.65
C ALA A 79 4.56 -3.09 3.83
N LYS A 80 4.64 -2.19 2.84
CA LYS A 80 5.35 -0.93 2.97
C LYS A 80 4.40 0.12 3.55
N CYS A 81 4.87 0.86 4.56
CA CYS A 81 4.10 1.92 5.19
C CYS A 81 4.95 3.19 5.33
N SER A 82 4.30 4.34 5.26
CA SER A 82 4.82 5.62 5.71
C SER A 82 4.68 5.73 7.23
N LEU A 83 5.36 6.69 7.84
CA LEU A 83 5.19 6.98 9.28
C LEU A 83 3.75 7.41 9.62
N GLY A 84 3.06 8.11 8.71
CA GLY A 84 1.68 8.58 8.95
C GLY A 84 0.61 7.48 8.89
N GLU A 85 0.90 6.35 8.25
CA GLU A 85 0.00 5.20 8.16
C GLU A 85 0.14 4.24 9.36
N VAL A 86 1.18 4.42 10.18
CA VAL A 86 1.44 3.59 11.36
C VAL A 86 1.09 4.38 12.61
N ALA A 87 0.19 3.83 13.42
CA ALA A 87 -0.06 4.34 14.77
C ALA A 87 0.66 3.45 15.79
N ALA A 88 1.20 4.07 16.86
CA ALA A 88 1.63 3.32 18.03
C ALA A 88 0.43 2.59 18.65
N ALA A 89 0.69 1.42 19.24
CA ALA A 89 -0.31 0.60 19.92
C ALA A 89 -0.68 1.21 21.27
#